data_AF-A0AA43QAX5-F1
#
_entry.id   AF-A0AA43QAX5-F1
#
_cell.length_a   1.000
_cell.length_b   1.000
_cell.length_c   1.000
_cell.angle_alpha   90.00
_cell.angle_beta   90.00
_cell.angle_gamma   90.00
#
_symmetry.space_group_name_H-M   'P 1'
#
loop_
_entity.id
_entity.type
_entity.pdbx_description
1 polymer ?
#
loop_
_entity_poly.entity_id
_entity_poly.type
_entity_poly.pdbx_seq_one_letter_code
_entity_poly.pdbx_strand_id
1 'polypeptide(L)' 'MIKDAMGCDGIVLIAWEHQDIPGIANLILGNSTAVPQKWPGDRFDIVWIFDLQNDAYVFSQVPQRLLAGDGNTVISSDG' A
#
# COMPACT_ATOMS: atom_id res chain seq x y z
N MET A 1 -9.06 -13.18 3.27
CA MET A 1 -8.13 -12.08 3.63
C MET A 1 -8.67 -10.73 3.14
N ILE A 2 -8.55 -10.32 1.87
CA ILE A 2 -9.01 -8.97 1.45
C ILE A 2 -10.51 -8.76 1.64
N LYS A 3 -11.35 -9.74 1.30
CA LYS A 3 -12.79 -9.68 1.57
C LYS A 3 -13.12 -9.49 3.05
N ASP A 4 -12.35 -10.14 3.93
CA ASP A 4 -12.55 -10.05 5.38
C ASP A 4 -12.10 -8.66 5.87
N ALA A 5 -10.95 -8.17 5.40
CA ALA A 5 -10.44 -6.84 5.72
C ALA A 5 -11.40 -5.73 5.28
N MET A 6 -11.97 -5.83 4.07
CA MET A 6 -12.96 -4.87 3.58
C MET A 6 -14.32 -4.95 4.29
N GLY A 7 -14.59 -6.03 5.03
CA GLY A 7 -15.79 -6.19 5.84
C GLY A 7 -15.64 -5.74 7.30
N CYS A 8 -14.44 -5.34 7.72
CA CYS A 8 -14.20 -4.83 9.06
C CYS A 8 -14.65 -3.37 9.20
N ASP A 9 -15.23 -3.03 10.35
CA ASP A 9 -15.41 -1.65 10.75
C ASP A 9 -14.07 -1.04 11.21
N GLY A 10 -13.87 0.25 10.95
CA GLY A 10 -12.69 1.00 11.40
C GLY A 10 -11.45 0.82 10.52
N ILE A 11 -10.27 1.08 11.08
CA ILE A 11 -8.98 1.03 10.37
C ILE A 11 -8.41 -0.39 10.42
N VAL A 12 -8.02 -0.93 9.27
CA VAL A 12 -7.39 -2.25 9.15
C VAL A 12 -5.92 -2.11 8.74
N LEU A 13 -5.03 -2.83 9.43
CA LEU A 13 -3.64 -3.02 9.02
C LEU A 13 -3.48 -4.38 8.36
N ILE A 14 -2.96 -4.39 7.13
CA ILE A 14 -2.56 -5.61 6.42
C ILE A 14 -1.04 -5.63 6.38
N ALA A 15 -0.43 -6.64 6.99
CA ALA A 15 1.01 -6.89 6.93
C ALA A 15 1.26 -8.17 6.13
N TRP A 16 2.13 -8.07 5.12
CA TRP A 16 2.39 -9.16 4.19
C TRP A 16 3.79 -9.03 3.58
N GLU A 17 4.23 -10.05 2.83
CA GLU A 17 5.45 -9.97 2.02
C GLU A 17 5.32 -8.89 0.94
N HIS A 18 6.34 -8.04 0.82
CA HIS A 18 6.25 -6.83 -0.01
C HIS A 18 6.00 -7.09 -1.50
N GLN A 19 6.32 -8.30 -1.99
CA GLN A 19 6.18 -8.65 -3.40
C GLN A 19 4.70 -8.78 -3.81
N ASP A 20 3.83 -9.15 -2.87
CA ASP A 20 2.40 -9.32 -3.14
C ASP A 20 1.58 -8.06 -2.83
N ILE A 21 2.16 -7.05 -2.15
CA ILE A 21 1.44 -5.82 -1.77
C ILE A 21 0.79 -5.10 -2.98
N PRO A 22 1.45 -4.98 -4.16
CA PRO A 22 0.80 -4.43 -5.34
C PRO A 22 -0.46 -5.20 -5.76
N GLY A 23 -0.43 -6.53 -5.71
CA GLY A 23 -1.60 -7.38 -6.03
C GLY A 23 -2.74 -7.18 -5.02
N ILE A 24 -2.41 -7.07 -3.74
CA ILE A 24 -3.35 -6.75 -2.66
C ILE A 24 -4.00 -5.37 -2.89
N ALA A 25 -3.19 -4.36 -3.20
CA ALA A 25 -3.67 -3.01 -3.47
C ALA A 25 -4.63 -2.96 -4.65
N ASN A 26 -4.35 -3.72 -5.71
CA ASN A 26 -5.23 -3.81 -6.87
C ASN A 26 -6.61 -4.37 -6.52
N LEU A 27 -6.69 -5.31 -5.56
CA LEU A 27 -7.97 -5.85 -5.07
C LEU A 27 -8.77 -4.82 -4.26
N ILE A 28 -8.09 -3.94 -3.52
CA ILE A 28 -8.72 -2.84 -2.77
C ILE A 28 -9.24 -1.76 -3.72
N LEU A 29 -8.46 -1.40 -4.73
CA LEU A 29 -8.75 -0.31 -5.67
C LEU A 29 -9.60 -0.72 -6.87
N GLY A 30 -9.74 -2.02 -7.12
CA GLY A 30 -10.42 -2.56 -8.30
C GLY A 30 -9.72 -2.26 -9.64
N ASN A 31 -8.44 -1.83 -9.62
CA ASN A 31 -7.65 -1.55 -10.82
C ASN A 31 -6.14 -1.75 -10.55
N SER A 32 -5.33 -1.78 -11.60
CA SER A 32 -3.86 -1.95 -11.52
C SER A 32 -3.05 -0.72 -11.95
N THR A 33 -3.68 0.45 -11.99
CA THR A 33 -3.06 1.68 -12.52
C THR A 33 -2.85 2.75 -11.46
N ALA A 34 -3.52 2.64 -10.31
CA ALA A 34 -3.49 3.67 -9.27
C ALA A 34 -2.29 3.59 -8.31
N VAL A 35 -1.52 2.49 -8.35
CA VAL A 35 -0.36 2.24 -7.47
C VAL A 35 0.83 1.70 -8.25
N PRO A 36 2.07 1.87 -7.75
CA PRO A 36 3.23 1.20 -8.31
C PRO A 36 3.02 -0.31 -8.40
N GLN A 37 3.29 -0.91 -9.55
CA GLN A 37 3.08 -2.36 -9.74
C GLN A 37 4.31 -3.20 -9.39
N LYS A 38 5.39 -2.56 -8.95
CA LYS A 38 6.61 -3.21 -8.48
C LYS A 38 7.01 -2.63 -7.14
N TRP A 39 7.20 -3.52 -6.17
CA TRP A 39 7.80 -3.16 -4.90
C TRP A 39 9.33 -3.37 -4.99
N PRO A 40 10.18 -2.35 -4.80
CA PRO A 40 11.62 -2.54 -4.87
C PRO A 40 12.11 -3.38 -3.68
N GLY A 41 12.98 -4.35 -3.93
CA GLY A 41 13.33 -5.39 -2.94
C GLY A 41 14.08 -4.90 -1.70
N ASP A 42 14.59 -3.67 -1.72
CA ASP A 42 15.29 -3.02 -0.61
C ASP A 42 14.39 -2.04 0.17
N ARG A 43 13.11 -1.94 -0.18
CA ARG A 43 12.15 -1.05 0.50
C ARG A 43 11.33 -1.83 1.53
N PHE A 44 11.62 -1.60 2.81
CA PHE A 44 10.86 -2.14 3.94
C PHE A 44 10.30 -1.02 4.84
N ASP A 45 10.41 0.20 4.34
CA ASP A 45 10.34 1.46 5.06
C ASP A 45 9.15 2.32 4.61
N ILE A 46 8.14 1.71 4.00
CA ILE A 46 6.95 2.40 3.49
C ILE A 46 5.69 1.69 3.96
N VAL A 47 4.69 2.50 4.33
CA VAL A 47 3.30 2.08 4.46
C VAL A 47 2.49 2.66 3.30
N TRP A 48 1.63 1.83 2.72
CA TRP A 48 0.61 2.25 1.76
C TRP A 48 -0.70 2.51 2.50
N ILE A 49 -1.31 3.65 2.25
CA ILE A 49 -2.56 4.08 2.89
C ILE A 49 -3.64 4.15 1.81
N PHE A 50 -4.81 3.58 2.14
CA PHE A 50 -6.02 3.63 1.34
C PHE A 50 -7.12 4.27 2.17
N ASP A 51 -7.34 5.57 1.99
CA ASP A 51 -8.36 6.31 2.72
C ASP A 51 -9.69 6.26 1.96
N LEU A 52 -10.73 5.68 2.56
CA LEU A 52 -12.06 5.64 1.95
C LEU A 52 -12.72 7.03 2.05
N GLN A 53 -12.95 7.68 0.92
CA GLN A 53 -13.58 8.99 0.79
C GLN A 53 -14.72 8.91 -0.23
N ASN A 54 -15.95 9.25 0.16
CA ASN A 54 -17.12 9.24 -0.73
C ASN A 54 -17.22 7.97 -1.60
N ASP A 55 -17.12 6.80 -0.96
CA ASP A 55 -17.15 5.47 -1.58
C ASP A 55 -15.98 5.11 -2.53
N ALA A 56 -14.90 5.90 -2.53
CA ALA A 56 -13.68 5.61 -3.29
C ALA A 56 -12.43 5.68 -2.40
N TYR A 57 -11.49 4.77 -2.63
CA TYR A 57 -10.20 4.80 -1.93
C TYR A 57 -9.23 5.79 -2.58
N VAL A 58 -8.64 6.66 -1.75
CA VAL A 58 -7.52 7.53 -2.12
C VAL A 58 -6.22 6.88 -1.65
N PHE A 59 -5.30 6.69 -2.58
CA PHE A 59 -3.99 6.09 -2.31
C PHE A 59 -2.95 7.14 -1.93
N SER A 60 -2.18 6.86 -0.86
CA SER A 60 -0.96 7.58 -0.53
C SER A 60 0.12 6.65 0.04
N GLN A 61 1.36 7.13 0.09
CA GLN A 61 2.50 6.39 0.62
C GLN A 61 3.18 7.21 1.71
N VAL A 62 3.54 6.56 2.82
CA VAL A 62 4.23 7.19 3.95
C VAL A 62 5.55 6.45 4.21
N PRO A 63 6.71 7.10 3.99
CA PRO A 63 7.99 6.59 4.45
C PRO A 63 8.04 6.61 5.99
N GLN A 64 8.25 5.44 6.61
CA GLN A 64 8.16 5.28 8.07
C GLN A 64 9.36 5.88 8.83
N ARG A 65 10.56 5.79 8.24
CA ARG A 65 11.81 6.34 8.77
C ARG A 65 12.11 5.97 10.23
N LEU A 66 11.93 4.69 10.56
CA LEU A 66 12.08 4.17 11.92
C LEU A 66 13.50 3.68 12.20
N LEU A 67 14.23 3.22 11.17
CA LEU A 67 15.56 2.65 11.30
C LEU A 67 16.60 3.45 10.50
N ALA A 68 17.87 3.31 10.90
CA ALA A 68 18.98 3.88 10.15
C ALA A 68 19.08 3.20 8.77
N GLY A 69 19.06 4.01 7.70
CA GLY A 69 19.05 3.53 6.32
C GLY A 69 17.69 3.64 5.63
N ASP A 70 16.61 3.94 6.36
CA ASP A 70 15.29 4.16 5.77
C ASP A 70 15.28 5.40 4.85
N GLY A 71 14.65 5.25 3.68
CA GLY A 71 14.48 6.31 2.70
C GLY A 71 13.41 7.33 3.11
N ASN A 72 13.49 8.54 2.54
CA ASN A 72 12.47 9.59 2.70
C ASN A 72 11.64 9.81 1.42
N THR A 73 11.63 8.83 0.53
CA THR A 73 10.95 8.90 -0.76
C THR A 73 9.87 7.84 -0.86
N VAL A 74 8.83 8.12 -1.64
CA VAL A 74 7.81 7.13 -2.02
C VAL A 74 8.36 6.18 -3.09
N ILE A 75 7.67 5.07 -3.35
CA ILE A 75 7.94 4.23 -4.52
C ILE A 75 7.35 4.93 -5.74
N SER A 76 8.17 5.16 -6.77
CA SER A 76 7.74 5.75 -8.04
C SER A 76 6.76 4.82 -8.76
N SER A 77 5.80 5.41 -9.46
CA SER A 77 4.82 4.69 -10.30
C SER A 77 5.44 4.12 -11.58
N ASP A 78 6.69 4.47 -11.85
CA ASP A 78 7.38 4.25 -13.12
C ASP A 78 7.72 2.76 -13.27
N GLY A 79 7.09 2.13 -14.27
CA GLY A 79 7.56 0.91 -14.91
C GLY A 79 8.28 1.25 -16.20
#